data_AF-A0A812VYK6-F1
#
_entry.id   AF-A0A812VYK6-F1
#
_cell.length_a   1.000
_cell.length_b   1.000
_cell.length_c   1.000
_cell.angle_alpha   90.00
_cell.angle_beta   90.00
_cell.angle_gamma   90.00
#
_symmetry.space_group_name_H-M   'P 1'
#
loop_
_entity.id
_entity.type
_entity.pdbx_description
1 polymer ?
#
loop_
_entity_poly.entity_id
_entity_poly.type
_entity_poly.pdbx_seq_one_letter_code
_entity_poly.pdbx_strand_id
1 'polypeptide(L)'
;MACYHYQSCYNSVDIRGMGAVCCENGNPDGQTCYNTADFTLADRSTREAADTVCSGDMCCIGYQTCNTGKATNVGSLTCKGYQACYQYDFSLDGDLICDADAPTECPGDSNHGVTCASSSTYFRFQPTGDGTHCVQCKGQTSCKDANFEFPENASAYFFCADGEGGDACEAMVIKLAAGSCMEINLTDGSGEGKITVDRSGSGNNEAW
;
A
#
# COMPACT_ATOMS: atom_id res chain seq x y z
N MET A 1 -12.64 13.19 0.87
CA MET A 1 -13.66 12.57 1.74
C MET A 1 -12.95 11.95 2.91
N ALA A 2 -13.61 11.92 4.05
CA ALA A 2 -13.10 11.15 5.17
C ALA A 2 -14.21 10.26 5.72
N CYS A 3 -13.92 8.97 5.80
CA CYS A 3 -14.72 7.96 6.47
C CYS A 3 -14.11 7.80 7.86
N TYR A 4 -14.82 8.29 8.88
CA TYR A 4 -14.36 8.24 10.28
C TYR A 4 -15.30 7.37 11.11
N HIS A 5 -14.77 6.65 12.08
CA HIS A 5 -15.49 5.83 13.07
C HIS A 5 -16.06 4.48 12.58
N TYR A 6 -16.55 3.69 13.55
CA TYR A 6 -17.13 2.36 13.41
C TYR A 6 -18.14 2.26 12.26
N GLN A 7 -17.89 1.35 11.31
CA GLN A 7 -18.74 1.02 10.16
C GLN A 7 -19.01 2.18 9.18
N SER A 8 -18.11 3.17 9.12
CA SER A 8 -18.15 4.17 8.06
C SER A 8 -17.65 3.60 6.73
N CYS A 9 -18.38 3.88 5.65
CA CYS A 9 -18.07 3.41 4.30
C CYS A 9 -17.97 1.86 4.25
N TYR A 10 -18.93 1.18 4.88
CA TYR A 10 -18.99 -0.27 5.06
C TYR A 10 -19.93 -0.93 4.06
N ASN A 11 -19.58 -2.13 3.57
CA ASN A 11 -20.36 -2.96 2.65
C ASN A 11 -20.74 -2.33 1.30
N SER A 12 -20.03 -2.70 0.24
CA SER A 12 -20.39 -2.43 -1.17
C SER A 12 -20.68 -0.96 -1.47
N VAL A 13 -19.75 -0.09 -1.05
CA VAL A 13 -19.79 1.34 -1.34
C VAL A 13 -18.88 1.60 -2.54
N ASP A 14 -19.42 2.18 -3.62
CA ASP A 14 -18.65 2.62 -4.80
C ASP A 14 -18.61 4.15 -4.82
N ILE A 15 -17.43 4.72 -4.54
CA ILE A 15 -17.24 6.18 -4.49
C ILE A 15 -16.27 6.63 -5.59
N ARG A 16 -16.70 7.58 -6.42
CA ARG A 16 -15.96 8.00 -7.62
C ARG A 16 -15.69 9.49 -7.67
N GLY A 17 -14.59 9.86 -8.35
CA GLY A 17 -14.22 11.26 -8.61
C GLY A 17 -13.75 12.01 -7.36
N MET A 18 -13.29 11.28 -6.35
CA MET A 18 -12.82 11.86 -5.10
C MET A 18 -11.45 12.48 -5.27
N GLY A 19 -11.27 13.71 -4.75
CA GLY A 19 -9.95 14.34 -4.70
C GLY A 19 -8.98 13.64 -3.73
N ALA A 20 -9.47 13.07 -2.63
CA ALA A 20 -8.69 12.31 -1.64
C ALA A 20 -9.65 11.49 -0.76
N VAL A 21 -9.17 10.42 -0.12
CA VAL A 21 -9.98 9.58 0.79
C VAL A 21 -9.16 9.22 2.04
N CYS A 22 -9.66 9.55 3.22
CA CYS A 22 -9.09 8.97 4.45
C CYS A 22 -10.11 8.08 5.15
N CYS A 23 -9.75 6.83 5.34
CA CYS A 23 -10.43 5.88 6.18
C CYS A 23 -9.66 5.85 7.49
N GLU A 24 -10.31 6.26 8.58
CA GLU A 24 -9.67 6.26 9.89
C GLU A 24 -10.62 5.76 10.96
N ASN A 25 -10.10 4.85 11.77
CA ASN A 25 -10.81 4.29 12.88
C ASN A 25 -10.02 4.50 14.18
N GLY A 26 -10.55 5.35 15.06
CA GLY A 26 -10.04 5.56 16.41
C GLY A 26 -10.62 4.62 17.48
N ASN A 27 -11.42 3.61 17.08
CA ASN A 27 -11.99 2.61 18.00
C ASN A 27 -11.26 1.26 17.82
N PRO A 28 -10.72 0.63 18.88
CA PRO A 28 -10.01 -0.66 18.78
C PRO A 28 -10.81 -1.77 18.09
N ASP A 29 -12.14 -1.76 18.21
CA ASP A 29 -13.02 -2.80 17.63
C ASP A 29 -13.69 -2.36 16.31
N GLY A 30 -13.36 -1.17 15.80
CA GLY A 30 -14.01 -0.61 14.63
C GLY A 30 -13.46 -1.10 13.30
N GLN A 31 -14.32 -1.08 12.29
CA GLN A 31 -13.95 -1.34 10.91
C GLN A 31 -14.37 -0.11 10.09
N THR A 32 -13.50 0.39 9.22
CA THR A 32 -13.78 1.54 8.35
C THR A 32 -13.32 1.23 6.93
N CYS A 33 -14.13 1.57 5.93
CA CYS A 33 -13.85 1.19 4.53
C CYS A 33 -13.62 -0.32 4.40
N TYR A 34 -14.54 -1.10 4.96
CA TYR A 34 -14.40 -2.55 5.15
C TYR A 34 -15.43 -3.31 4.30
N ASN A 35 -15.07 -4.52 3.88
CA ASN A 35 -15.91 -5.48 3.15
C ASN A 35 -16.45 -4.90 1.82
N THR A 36 -15.60 -4.86 0.80
CA THR A 36 -15.92 -4.42 -0.58
C THR A 36 -16.26 -2.93 -0.70
N ALA A 37 -15.58 -2.08 0.08
CA ALA A 37 -15.57 -0.66 -0.22
C ALA A 37 -14.66 -0.45 -1.44
N ASP A 38 -15.20 0.11 -2.51
CA ASP A 38 -14.48 0.39 -3.75
C ASP A 38 -14.36 1.91 -3.94
N PHE A 39 -13.14 2.37 -4.20
CA PHE A 39 -12.87 3.79 -4.43
C PHE A 39 -12.26 4.01 -5.81
N THR A 40 -12.69 5.06 -6.49
CA THR A 40 -12.03 5.58 -7.68
C THR A 40 -11.77 7.06 -7.46
N LEU A 41 -10.51 7.40 -7.21
CA LEU A 41 -10.10 8.78 -7.05
C LEU A 41 -10.06 9.48 -8.42
N ALA A 42 -10.01 10.81 -8.39
CA ALA A 42 -9.85 11.62 -9.58
C ALA A 42 -8.58 11.18 -10.33
N ASP A 43 -8.68 11.07 -11.66
CA ASP A 43 -7.53 10.72 -12.48
C ASP A 43 -6.40 11.75 -12.34
N ARG A 44 -5.18 11.31 -12.66
CA ARG A 44 -3.99 12.14 -12.52
C ARG A 44 -4.09 13.47 -13.24
N SER A 45 -4.62 13.50 -14.47
CA SER A 45 -4.73 14.73 -15.26
C SER A 45 -5.62 15.76 -14.58
N THR A 46 -6.70 15.30 -13.95
CA THR A 46 -7.62 16.13 -13.17
C THR A 46 -6.97 16.63 -11.90
N ARG A 47 -6.16 15.79 -11.24
CA ARG A 47 -5.43 16.13 -10.00
C ARG A 47 -4.34 17.19 -10.26
N GLU A 48 -3.51 16.97 -11.28
CA GLU A 48 -2.46 17.92 -11.68
C GLU A 48 -3.04 19.28 -12.10
N ALA A 49 -4.19 19.28 -12.78
CA ALA A 49 -4.88 20.51 -13.17
C ALA A 49 -5.50 21.28 -11.99
N ALA A 50 -5.79 20.59 -10.87
CA ALA A 50 -6.41 21.21 -9.70
C ALA A 50 -5.43 21.98 -8.82
N ASP A 51 -4.10 21.73 -8.94
CA ASP A 51 -3.04 22.35 -8.12
C ASP A 51 -3.33 22.32 -6.60
N THR A 52 -3.98 21.24 -6.15
CA THR A 52 -4.36 21.08 -4.74
C THR A 52 -3.40 20.14 -4.02
N VAL A 53 -2.85 20.61 -2.90
CA VAL A 53 -2.13 19.79 -1.93
C VAL A 53 -3.07 18.66 -1.45
N CYS A 54 -2.62 17.41 -1.55
CA CYS A 54 -3.34 16.17 -1.23
C CYS A 54 -4.26 15.56 -2.32
N SER A 55 -4.22 16.03 -3.57
CA SER A 55 -5.00 15.37 -4.63
C SER A 55 -4.47 13.97 -4.95
N GLY A 56 -5.31 12.96 -4.73
CA GLY A 56 -5.06 11.56 -5.00
C GLY A 56 -4.70 10.76 -3.75
N ASP A 57 -4.55 11.40 -2.60
CA ASP A 57 -4.08 10.70 -1.41
C ASP A 57 -5.18 9.82 -0.83
N MET A 58 -4.79 8.60 -0.45
CA MET A 58 -5.59 7.69 0.32
C MET A 58 -4.89 7.34 1.64
N CYS A 59 -5.63 7.36 2.75
CA CYS A 59 -5.15 6.83 4.02
C CYS A 59 -6.08 5.78 4.60
N CYS A 60 -5.50 4.76 5.20
CA CYS A 60 -6.17 3.65 5.87
C CYS A 60 -5.51 3.47 7.24
N ILE A 61 -6.12 4.06 8.26
CA ILE A 61 -5.50 4.22 9.59
C ILE A 61 -6.37 3.55 10.65
N GLY A 62 -5.80 2.59 11.38
CA GLY A 62 -6.43 1.87 12.47
C GLY A 62 -6.82 0.44 12.12
N TYR A 63 -7.41 -0.26 13.09
CA TYR A 63 -7.77 -1.67 12.99
C TYR A 63 -8.67 -1.95 11.78
N GLN A 64 -8.28 -2.93 10.96
CA GLN A 64 -9.04 -3.43 9.80
C GLN A 64 -9.59 -2.32 8.88
N THR A 65 -8.79 -1.30 8.64
CA THR A 65 -9.17 -0.21 7.76
C THR A 65 -8.77 -0.50 6.32
N CYS A 66 -9.68 -0.28 5.36
CA CYS A 66 -9.45 -0.71 3.97
C CYS A 66 -9.15 -2.20 3.89
N ASN A 67 -10.00 -3.00 4.51
CA ASN A 67 -9.86 -4.44 4.58
C ASN A 67 -10.87 -5.06 3.62
N THR A 68 -10.35 -5.68 2.55
CA THR A 68 -11.09 -6.18 1.39
C THR A 68 -11.79 -5.12 0.53
N GLY A 69 -11.39 -5.01 -0.74
CA GLY A 69 -11.96 -4.07 -1.71
C GLY A 69 -10.95 -3.69 -2.80
N LYS A 70 -11.26 -2.63 -3.56
CA LYS A 70 -10.31 -2.05 -4.52
C LYS A 70 -10.29 -0.52 -4.49
N ALA A 71 -9.16 0.06 -4.85
CA ALA A 71 -9.03 1.50 -5.01
C ALA A 71 -8.19 1.82 -6.25
N THR A 72 -8.66 2.75 -7.07
CA THR A 72 -8.00 3.13 -8.33
C THR A 72 -7.70 4.61 -8.39
N ASN A 73 -6.69 4.97 -9.20
CA ASN A 73 -6.15 6.33 -9.36
C ASN A 73 -5.64 6.94 -8.04
N VAL A 74 -5.05 6.12 -7.18
CA VAL A 74 -4.54 6.57 -5.88
C VAL A 74 -3.16 7.19 -6.07
N GLY A 75 -3.03 8.49 -5.81
CA GLY A 75 -1.79 9.25 -5.92
C GLY A 75 -0.73 8.87 -4.89
N SER A 76 -1.12 8.73 -3.64
CA SER A 76 -0.26 8.17 -2.58
C SER A 76 -1.13 7.39 -1.60
N LEU A 77 -0.57 6.35 -0.99
CA LEU A 77 -1.28 5.50 -0.05
C LEU A 77 -0.50 5.37 1.25
N THR A 78 -1.17 5.68 2.37
CA THR A 78 -0.65 5.42 3.71
C THR A 78 -1.55 4.44 4.45
N CYS A 79 -1.01 3.28 4.80
CA CYS A 79 -1.66 2.23 5.57
C CYS A 79 -0.99 2.15 6.95
N LYS A 80 -1.77 2.26 8.02
CA LYS A 80 -1.27 2.29 9.40
C LYS A 80 -2.14 1.45 10.32
N GLY A 81 -1.50 0.57 11.09
CA GLY A 81 -2.17 -0.26 12.08
C GLY A 81 -2.54 -1.67 11.60
N TYR A 82 -3.07 -2.47 12.54
CA TYR A 82 -3.29 -3.90 12.35
C TYR A 82 -4.32 -4.19 11.25
N GLN A 83 -3.92 -5.02 10.28
CA GLN A 83 -4.71 -5.37 9.10
C GLN A 83 -5.25 -4.16 8.30
N ALA A 84 -4.57 -3.01 8.37
CA ALA A 84 -4.82 -1.92 7.45
C ALA A 84 -4.34 -2.32 6.04
N CYS A 85 -5.14 -2.03 5.01
CA CYS A 85 -4.86 -2.41 3.62
C CYS A 85 -4.66 -3.92 3.41
N TYR A 86 -5.41 -4.73 4.17
CA TYR A 86 -5.35 -6.19 4.13
C TYR A 86 -6.34 -6.74 3.08
N GLN A 87 -5.89 -7.67 2.24
CA GLN A 87 -6.68 -8.30 1.16
C GLN A 87 -7.32 -7.28 0.20
N TYR A 88 -6.59 -6.21 -0.12
CA TYR A 88 -7.13 -5.07 -0.87
C TYR A 88 -6.32 -4.83 -2.15
N ASP A 89 -7.00 -4.40 -3.22
CA ASP A 89 -6.41 -4.18 -4.53
C ASP A 89 -6.25 -2.68 -4.82
N PHE A 90 -5.02 -2.18 -4.90
CA PHE A 90 -4.73 -0.77 -5.18
C PHE A 90 -4.12 -0.58 -6.56
N SER A 91 -4.54 0.48 -7.25
CA SER A 91 -3.86 1.03 -8.42
C SER A 91 -3.30 2.40 -8.06
N LEU A 92 -1.97 2.50 -8.06
CA LEU A 92 -1.19 3.58 -7.45
C LEU A 92 -0.41 4.38 -8.50
N ASP A 93 -0.54 5.70 -8.50
CA ASP A 93 0.23 6.64 -9.30
C ASP A 93 1.45 7.22 -8.53
N GLY A 94 1.75 6.73 -7.32
CA GLY A 94 2.83 7.28 -6.51
C GLY A 94 3.17 6.39 -5.31
N ASP A 95 3.50 7.00 -4.18
CA ASP A 95 4.18 6.32 -3.08
C ASP A 95 3.23 5.50 -2.18
N LEU A 96 3.80 4.45 -1.59
CA LEU A 96 3.14 3.54 -0.64
C LEU A 96 3.90 3.52 0.68
N ILE A 97 3.19 3.77 1.77
CA ILE A 97 3.69 3.61 3.14
C ILE A 97 2.81 2.61 3.87
N CYS A 98 3.42 1.53 4.35
CA CYS A 98 2.83 0.50 5.18
C CYS A 98 3.55 0.52 6.53
N ASP A 99 2.91 1.04 7.56
CA ASP A 99 3.51 1.26 8.89
C ASP A 99 2.70 0.53 9.96
N ALA A 100 3.17 -0.67 10.29
CA ALA A 100 2.62 -1.52 11.34
C ALA A 100 3.00 -1.07 12.75
N ASP A 101 4.05 -0.25 12.88
CA ASP A 101 4.51 0.31 14.17
C ASP A 101 3.72 1.56 14.57
N ALA A 102 2.81 2.03 13.71
CA ALA A 102 1.99 3.19 14.01
C ALA A 102 1.11 2.92 15.25
N PRO A 103 1.14 3.80 16.27
CA PRO A 103 0.38 3.64 17.51
C PRO A 103 -1.10 3.87 17.23
N THR A 104 -1.78 2.82 16.77
CA THR A 104 -3.23 2.79 16.66
C THR A 104 -3.72 1.65 17.53
N GLU A 105 -4.31 2.07 18.65
CA GLU A 105 -4.51 1.30 19.86
C GLU A 105 -5.47 0.12 19.63
N CYS A 106 -4.98 -1.10 19.85
CA CYS A 106 -5.82 -2.18 20.36
C CYS A 106 -5.29 -2.51 21.76
N PRO A 107 -5.76 -1.81 22.82
CA PRO A 107 -5.29 -2.07 24.17
C PRO A 107 -5.76 -3.45 24.62
N GLY A 108 -4.89 -4.45 24.48
CA GLY A 108 -5.14 -5.82 24.89
C GLY A 108 -4.86 -6.88 23.84
N ASP A 109 -4.60 -6.51 22.58
CA ASP A 109 -4.16 -7.46 21.56
C ASP A 109 -2.63 -7.41 21.42
N SER A 110 -1.96 -8.49 21.78
CA SER A 110 -0.52 -8.67 21.54
C SER A 110 -0.18 -8.90 20.06
N ASN A 111 -1.20 -9.03 19.20
CA ASN A 111 -1.03 -9.14 17.76
C ASN A 111 -0.83 -7.75 17.15
N HIS A 112 0.40 -7.24 17.28
CA HIS A 112 0.88 -6.17 16.41
C HIS A 112 1.20 -6.77 15.03
N GLY A 113 1.03 -5.98 13.96
CA GLY A 113 1.50 -6.38 12.62
C GLY A 113 0.44 -6.51 11.52
N VAL A 114 0.88 -7.03 10.37
CA VAL A 114 0.14 -7.36 9.15
C VAL A 114 -0.48 -6.20 8.37
N THR A 115 0.08 -4.99 8.49
CA THR A 115 -0.23 -3.87 7.60
C THR A 115 0.21 -4.18 6.17
N CYS A 116 -0.69 -3.99 5.19
CA CYS A 116 -0.45 -4.31 3.78
C CYS A 116 -0.12 -5.78 3.48
N ALA A 117 -0.26 -6.68 4.45
CA ALA A 117 0.24 -8.05 4.33
C ALA A 117 -0.85 -9.01 3.89
N SER A 118 -0.72 -9.67 2.75
CA SER A 118 -1.56 -10.80 2.32
C SER A 118 -1.19 -11.21 0.90
N SER A 119 -1.21 -12.51 0.61
CA SER A 119 -1.13 -13.01 -0.77
C SER A 119 -2.29 -12.59 -1.67
N SER A 120 -3.38 -12.07 -1.09
CA SER A 120 -4.51 -11.49 -1.82
C SER A 120 -4.47 -9.96 -1.89
N THR A 121 -3.45 -9.31 -1.30
CA THR A 121 -3.24 -7.87 -1.47
C THR A 121 -2.41 -7.63 -2.73
N TYR A 122 -2.86 -6.71 -3.58
CA TYR A 122 -2.15 -6.30 -4.80
C TYR A 122 -1.95 -4.79 -4.84
N PHE A 123 -0.70 -4.37 -5.07
CA PHE A 123 -0.33 -2.99 -5.33
C PHE A 123 0.15 -2.87 -6.78
N ARG A 124 -0.67 -2.26 -7.64
CA ARG A 124 -0.41 -2.12 -9.08
C ARG A 124 -0.04 -0.68 -9.42
N PHE A 125 1.25 -0.41 -9.52
CA PHE A 125 1.76 0.91 -9.85
C PHE A 125 1.46 1.27 -11.31
N GLN A 126 1.19 2.54 -11.54
CA GLN A 126 0.87 3.11 -12.85
C GLN A 126 2.02 4.00 -13.34
N PRO A 127 2.18 4.17 -14.66
CA PRO A 127 3.23 5.03 -15.20
C PRO A 127 3.13 6.48 -14.68
N THR A 128 4.16 6.95 -13.99
CA THR A 128 4.26 8.34 -13.53
C THR A 128 5.05 9.20 -14.51
N GLY A 129 5.07 10.53 -14.29
CA GLY A 129 5.76 11.46 -15.19
C GLY A 129 7.29 11.35 -15.09
N ASP A 130 7.77 10.98 -13.90
CA ASP A 130 9.18 10.72 -13.57
C ASP A 130 9.50 9.22 -13.42
N GLY A 131 8.50 8.36 -13.60
CA GLY A 131 8.59 6.90 -13.44
C GLY A 131 8.93 6.41 -12.03
N THR A 132 8.99 7.29 -11.02
CA THR A 132 9.55 6.95 -9.71
C THR A 132 8.48 6.55 -8.71
N HIS A 133 8.73 5.49 -7.94
CA HIS A 133 7.85 5.01 -6.88
C HIS A 133 8.65 4.67 -5.63
N CYS A 134 8.14 5.05 -4.45
CA CYS A 134 8.68 4.63 -3.17
C CYS A 134 7.70 3.69 -2.45
N VAL A 135 8.20 2.57 -1.94
CA VAL A 135 7.46 1.64 -1.08
C VAL A 135 8.19 1.50 0.23
N GLN A 136 7.50 1.81 1.32
CA GLN A 136 8.03 1.68 2.68
C GLN A 136 7.20 0.65 3.44
N CYS A 137 7.85 -0.41 3.89
CA CYS A 137 7.28 -1.46 4.70
C CYS A 137 7.98 -1.43 6.06
N LYS A 138 7.28 -0.90 7.05
CA LYS A 138 7.79 -0.67 8.39
C LYS A 138 7.00 -1.45 9.42
N GLY A 139 7.71 -2.11 10.32
CA GLY A 139 7.14 -2.82 11.45
C GLY A 139 6.85 -4.29 11.16
N GLN A 140 6.50 -5.02 12.21
CA GLN A 140 6.32 -6.47 12.19
C GLN A 140 5.36 -6.91 11.08
N THR A 141 5.78 -7.87 10.24
CA THR A 141 4.98 -8.46 9.14
C THR A 141 4.39 -7.45 8.16
N SER A 142 4.91 -6.22 8.10
CA SER A 142 4.48 -5.24 7.10
C SER A 142 4.80 -5.74 5.69
N CYS A 143 3.85 -5.59 4.76
CA CYS A 143 3.97 -6.06 3.37
C CYS A 143 4.24 -7.57 3.18
N LYS A 144 4.15 -8.37 4.25
CA LYS A 144 4.37 -9.81 4.19
C LYS A 144 3.38 -10.47 3.23
N ASP A 145 3.86 -11.40 2.40
CA ASP A 145 3.12 -12.10 1.36
C ASP A 145 2.49 -11.20 0.26
N ALA A 146 2.70 -9.88 0.27
CA ALA A 146 2.02 -8.97 -0.64
C ALA A 146 2.55 -9.03 -2.08
N ASN A 147 1.70 -8.65 -3.04
CA ASN A 147 2.06 -8.58 -4.46
C ASN A 147 2.24 -7.13 -4.90
N PHE A 148 3.37 -6.83 -5.55
CA PHE A 148 3.69 -5.52 -6.12
C PHE A 148 3.93 -5.66 -7.62
N GLU A 149 3.32 -4.79 -8.42
CA GLU A 149 3.46 -4.80 -9.88
C GLU A 149 3.86 -3.41 -10.35
N PHE A 150 5.04 -3.29 -10.95
CA PHE A 150 5.58 -2.04 -11.47
C PHE A 150 5.53 -1.99 -13.01
N PRO A 151 5.16 -0.83 -13.58
CA PRO A 151 5.00 -0.67 -15.03
C PRO A 151 6.36 -0.56 -15.73
N GLU A 152 6.33 -0.50 -17.07
CA GLU A 152 7.53 -0.36 -17.88
C GLU A 152 8.29 0.92 -17.54
N ASN A 153 9.63 0.84 -17.56
CA ASN A 153 10.52 1.98 -17.26
C ASN A 153 10.33 2.61 -15.87
N ALA A 154 9.69 1.92 -14.93
CA ALA A 154 9.57 2.38 -13.55
C ALA A 154 10.90 2.32 -12.80
N SER A 155 11.14 3.28 -11.89
CA SER A 155 12.20 3.26 -10.90
C SER A 155 11.59 3.10 -9.52
N ALA A 156 11.74 1.93 -8.91
CA ALA A 156 11.16 1.63 -7.60
C ALA A 156 12.22 1.65 -6.50
N TYR A 157 11.95 2.37 -5.40
CA TYR A 157 12.72 2.33 -4.16
C TYR A 157 11.92 1.59 -3.11
N PHE A 158 12.42 0.45 -2.66
CA PHE A 158 11.76 -0.40 -1.69
C PHE A 158 12.55 -0.38 -0.38
N PHE A 159 11.89 -0.01 0.71
CA PHE A 159 12.50 0.07 2.04
C PHE A 159 11.77 -0.87 2.99
N CYS A 160 12.51 -1.80 3.58
CA CYS A 160 12.00 -2.74 4.56
C CYS A 160 12.71 -2.52 5.89
N ALA A 161 11.94 -2.19 6.93
CA ALA A 161 12.44 -1.99 8.28
C ALA A 161 11.58 -2.73 9.31
N ASP A 162 12.19 -3.65 10.02
CA ASP A 162 11.48 -4.46 11.00
C ASP A 162 11.19 -3.70 12.28
N GLY A 163 10.04 -4.06 12.86
CA GLY A 163 9.70 -3.77 14.23
C GLY A 163 10.03 -4.97 15.14
N GLU A 164 9.57 -4.91 16.38
CA GLU A 164 9.72 -6.03 17.32
C GLU A 164 8.99 -7.29 16.80
N GLY A 165 9.69 -8.44 16.76
CA GLY A 165 9.13 -9.72 16.27
C GLY A 165 9.16 -9.91 14.74
N GLY A 166 10.03 -9.16 14.05
CA GLY A 166 10.14 -8.94 12.60
C GLY A 166 9.92 -10.10 11.61
N ASP A 167 9.51 -9.69 10.40
CA ASP A 167 9.20 -10.44 9.16
C ASP A 167 8.72 -9.42 8.08
N ALA A 168 9.17 -8.16 8.14
CA ALA A 168 8.79 -7.15 7.16
C ALA A 168 9.28 -7.57 5.78
N CYS A 169 8.42 -7.39 4.76
CA CYS A 169 8.69 -7.80 3.39
C CYS A 169 8.92 -9.31 3.17
N GLU A 170 8.66 -10.15 4.18
CA GLU A 170 8.82 -11.60 4.03
C GLU A 170 7.86 -12.13 2.97
N ALA A 171 8.35 -13.04 2.11
CA ALA A 171 7.54 -13.74 1.11
C ALA A 171 6.79 -12.84 0.11
N MET A 172 7.20 -11.57 -0.04
CA MET A 172 6.59 -10.69 -1.04
C MET A 172 6.94 -11.09 -2.48
N VAL A 173 6.02 -10.80 -3.38
CA VAL A 173 6.17 -11.02 -4.82
C VAL A 173 6.20 -9.68 -5.53
N ILE A 174 7.28 -9.42 -6.26
CA ILE A 174 7.49 -8.20 -7.02
C ILE A 174 7.56 -8.55 -8.50
N LYS A 175 6.71 -7.92 -9.31
CA LYS A 175 6.74 -8.02 -10.77
C LYS A 175 7.23 -6.71 -11.37
N LEU A 176 8.27 -6.82 -12.17
CA LEU A 176 8.92 -5.72 -12.87
C LEU A 176 8.66 -5.89 -14.38
N ALA A 177 8.05 -4.89 -15.00
CA ALA A 177 7.91 -4.84 -16.45
C ALA A 177 9.22 -4.39 -17.13
N ALA A 178 9.25 -4.45 -18.47
CA ALA A 178 10.46 -4.17 -19.24
C ALA A 178 11.03 -2.76 -18.95
N GLY A 179 12.35 -2.66 -18.86
CA GLY A 179 13.05 -1.39 -18.60
C GLY A 179 12.91 -0.85 -17.18
N SER A 180 12.15 -1.51 -16.29
CA SER A 180 12.04 -1.08 -14.89
C SER A 180 13.25 -1.50 -14.05
N CYS A 181 13.60 -0.64 -13.11
CA CYS A 181 14.69 -0.80 -12.16
C CYS A 181 14.14 -0.76 -10.74
N MET A 182 14.81 -1.44 -9.83
CA MET A 182 14.45 -1.46 -8.43
C MET A 182 15.69 -1.43 -7.55
N GLU A 183 15.67 -0.57 -6.54
CA GLU A 183 16.56 -0.59 -5.39
C GLU A 183 15.79 -1.13 -4.19
N ILE A 184 16.34 -2.13 -3.50
CA ILE A 184 15.77 -2.68 -2.27
C ILE A 184 16.77 -2.45 -1.14
N ASN A 185 16.33 -1.72 -0.13
CA ASN A 185 17.06 -1.49 1.10
C ASN A 185 16.41 -2.29 2.22
N LEU A 186 17.14 -3.30 2.69
CA LEU A 186 16.77 -4.15 3.81
C LEU A 186 17.64 -3.74 5.00
N THR A 187 17.03 -3.20 6.07
CA THR A 187 17.77 -2.90 7.31
C THR A 187 17.91 -4.14 8.19
N ASP A 188 18.92 -4.16 9.08
CA ASP A 188 19.15 -5.24 10.04
C ASP A 188 17.86 -5.62 10.78
N GLY A 189 17.45 -6.89 10.67
CA GLY A 189 16.21 -7.41 11.25
C GLY A 189 15.19 -7.88 10.23
N SER A 190 15.35 -7.56 8.93
CA SER A 190 14.53 -8.13 7.85
C SER A 190 14.70 -9.62 7.88
N GLY A 191 13.67 -10.33 8.33
CA GLY A 191 13.72 -11.77 8.62
C GLY A 191 14.35 -12.59 7.50
N GLU A 192 14.61 -13.88 7.74
CA GLU A 192 15.22 -14.82 6.78
C GLU A 192 14.30 -15.16 5.56
N GLY A 193 13.42 -14.24 5.19
CA GLY A 193 12.41 -14.34 4.15
C GLY A 193 12.97 -14.29 2.73
N LYS A 194 12.25 -14.94 1.82
CA LYS A 194 12.53 -14.88 0.38
C LYS A 194 11.69 -13.78 -0.27
N ILE A 195 12.35 -12.81 -0.89
CA ILE A 195 11.72 -11.89 -1.83
C ILE A 195 11.76 -12.53 -3.22
N THR A 196 10.62 -12.63 -3.90
CA THR A 196 10.58 -13.10 -5.29
C THR A 196 10.44 -11.92 -6.23
N VAL A 197 11.38 -11.79 -7.18
CA VAL A 197 11.36 -10.74 -8.21
C VAL A 197 11.22 -11.39 -9.58
N ASP A 198 10.09 -11.18 -10.23
CA ASP A 198 9.79 -11.66 -11.57
C ASP A 198 9.96 -10.51 -12.58
N ARG A 199 10.88 -10.67 -13.53
CA ARG A 199 11.09 -9.71 -14.61
C ARG A 199 10.44 -10.19 -15.89
N SER A 200 9.57 -9.38 -16.46
CA SER A 200 9.00 -9.61 -17.79
C SER A 200 9.69 -8.72 -18.82
N GLY A 201 10.22 -9.33 -19.90
CA GLY A 201 10.88 -8.63 -21.01
C GLY A 201 12.42 -8.61 -20.92
N SER A 202 13.06 -9.74 -21.23
CA SER A 202 14.50 -9.78 -21.50
C SER A 202 14.80 -9.30 -22.93
N GLY A 203 15.02 -8.00 -23.09
CA GLY A 203 15.76 -7.45 -24.23
C GLY A 203 17.11 -6.94 -23.71
N ASN A 204 18.14 -7.77 -23.81
CA ASN A 204 19.57 -7.48 -23.62
C ASN A 204 19.95 -6.45 -22.53
N ASN A 205 20.32 -6.95 -21.35
CA ASN A 205 21.16 -6.20 -20.41
C ASN A 205 22.50 -5.87 -21.07
N GLU A 206 22.69 -4.64 -21.54
CA GLU A 206 24.03 -4.04 -21.57
C GLU A 206 24.22 -3.31 -20.25
N ALA A 207 25.03 -3.92 -19.38
CA ALA A 207 25.59 -3.23 -18.22
C ALA A 207 26.55 -2.16 -18.72
N TRP A 208 26.34 -0.91 -18.30
CA TRP A 208 27.31 0.17 -18.34
C TRP A 208 27.58 0.64 -16.93
#